data_AF-A0A167PAH2-F1
#
_entry.id   AF-A0A167PAH2-F1
#
_cell.length_a   1.000
_cell.length_b   1.000
_cell.length_c   1.000
_cell.angle_alpha   90.00
_cell.angle_beta   90.00
_cell.angle_gamma   90.00
#
_symmetry.space_group_name_H-M   'P 1'
#
loop_
_entity.id
_entity.type
_entity.pdbx_description
1 polymer ?
#
loop_
_entity_poly.entity_id
_entity_poly.type
_entity_poly.pdbx_seq_one_letter_code
_entity_poly.pdbx_strand_id
1 'polypeptide(L)'
;MIRKMCINTVVAIMLLSQTYAAAGSKPVADDIKYLARNKPDEAIKEFEKIAKRLLNQDNTETILIYKDVLVAASSTKNMPLVEQMIKLLSAPRLAPYITPYLFVVTNAIGVAYRRNGQFDEAISAYKCTFKYAFNDIDKMTVKVNLAIAYRMKQQPAISFQLLQSIDEAILNGNRKAGLLVVKGNTAVVLGKAVDAVKFFSEARNYYLKVQHKRSAERVTVNLLGAALISRKLDIFDHYRTKLAELPDNYLPDSDLAYLAWLDLMHESVVKNTMAADVISYTIQHVPKLIEYGYVEHVSQLLDSLDAGDLVPKRTVFLPPETKLKSGLASTWCQDL
;
A
#
# COMPACT_ATOMS: atom_id res chain seq x y z
N MET A 1 42.46 84.63 10.84
CA MET A 1 43.46 84.17 9.86
C MET A 1 44.00 82.83 10.36
N ILE A 2 44.14 81.84 9.47
CA ILE A 2 44.50 80.42 9.72
C ILE A 2 43.32 79.51 10.14
N ARG A 3 42.73 78.87 9.11
CA ARG A 3 41.84 77.70 9.16
C ARG A 3 42.64 76.46 9.59
N LYS A 4 42.13 75.70 10.56
CA LYS A 4 42.51 74.29 10.79
C LYS A 4 41.56 73.37 10.03
N MET A 5 42.15 72.45 9.27
CA MET A 5 41.50 71.31 8.63
C MET A 5 40.79 70.43 9.66
N CYS A 6 39.56 70.03 9.38
CA CYS A 6 38.97 68.78 9.85
C CYS A 6 38.52 68.01 8.60
N ILE A 7 39.18 66.89 8.36
CA ILE A 7 38.85 65.90 7.35
C ILE A 7 37.70 65.08 7.93
N ASN A 8 36.48 65.27 7.40
CA ASN A 8 35.35 64.39 7.68
C ASN A 8 35.33 63.27 6.65
N THR A 9 35.64 62.06 7.10
CA THR A 9 35.51 60.82 6.36
C THR A 9 34.02 60.46 6.22
N VAL A 10 33.44 60.67 5.04
CA VAL A 10 32.11 60.15 4.69
C VAL A 10 32.29 58.73 4.17
N VAL A 11 31.95 57.74 4.99
CA VAL A 11 31.78 56.35 4.56
C VAL A 11 30.46 56.25 3.81
N ALA A 12 30.54 56.09 2.48
CA ALA A 12 29.39 55.79 1.63
C ALA A 12 28.97 54.33 1.86
N ILE A 13 27.89 54.11 2.61
CA ILE A 13 27.22 52.81 2.68
C ILE A 13 26.40 52.65 1.40
N MET A 14 26.94 51.91 0.44
CA MET A 14 26.15 51.37 -0.68
C MET A 14 25.17 50.33 -0.11
N LEU A 15 23.92 50.72 0.04
CA LEU A 15 22.80 49.79 0.18
C LEU A 15 22.64 49.04 -1.14
N LEU A 16 23.34 47.92 -1.27
CA LEU A 16 22.95 46.86 -2.21
C LEU A 16 21.59 46.34 -1.75
N SER A 17 20.53 46.79 -2.42
CA SER A 17 19.22 46.15 -2.36
C SER A 17 19.35 44.76 -2.97
N GLN A 18 19.72 43.78 -2.12
CA GLN A 18 19.48 42.38 -2.42
C GLN A 18 17.98 42.19 -2.48
N THR A 19 17.44 42.23 -3.69
CA THR A 19 16.15 41.63 -3.99
C THR A 19 16.31 40.14 -3.72
N TYR A 20 15.89 39.72 -2.53
CA TYR A 20 15.61 38.32 -2.27
C TYR A 20 14.50 37.90 -3.24
N ALA A 21 14.90 37.34 -4.38
CA ALA A 21 14.02 36.49 -5.15
C ALA A 21 13.61 35.35 -4.22
N ALA A 22 12.36 35.39 -3.74
CA ALA A 22 11.79 34.31 -2.96
C ALA A 22 11.99 33.01 -3.75
N ALA A 23 12.74 32.07 -3.17
CA ALA A 23 12.80 30.71 -3.66
C ALA A 23 11.34 30.24 -3.80
N GLY A 24 10.91 29.99 -5.04
CA GLY A 24 9.52 29.70 -5.35
C GLY A 24 9.00 28.59 -4.44
N SER A 25 8.05 28.94 -3.56
CA SER A 25 7.38 27.97 -2.70
C SER A 25 6.78 26.89 -3.58
N LYS A 26 7.13 25.62 -3.35
CA LYS A 26 6.52 24.49 -4.05
C LYS A 26 4.99 24.57 -3.88
N PRO A 27 4.19 24.25 -4.91
CA PRO A 27 2.74 24.22 -4.79
C PRO A 27 2.32 23.27 -3.67
N VAL A 28 1.33 23.67 -2.85
CA VAL A 28 0.83 22.88 -1.71
C VAL A 28 0.35 21.49 -2.18
N ALA A 29 -0.19 21.40 -3.39
CA ALA A 29 -0.59 20.15 -4.00
C ALA A 29 0.56 19.15 -4.19
N ASP A 30 1.77 19.61 -4.50
CA ASP A 30 2.93 18.73 -4.68
C ASP A 30 3.42 18.15 -3.35
N ASP A 31 3.38 18.95 -2.27
CA ASP A 31 3.71 18.49 -0.93
C ASP A 31 2.69 17.46 -0.43
N ILE A 32 1.39 17.72 -0.59
CA ILE A 32 0.33 16.76 -0.24
C ILE A 32 0.46 15.48 -1.05
N LYS A 33 0.74 15.57 -2.36
CA LYS A 33 0.99 14.40 -3.22
C LYS A 33 2.18 13.56 -2.74
N TYR A 34 3.26 14.21 -2.35
CA TYR A 34 4.43 13.53 -1.80
C TYR A 34 4.08 12.85 -0.47
N LEU A 35 3.42 13.54 0.45
CA LEU A 35 3.02 13.00 1.74
C LEU A 35 2.02 11.85 1.57
N ALA A 36 1.02 11.96 0.68
CA ALA A 36 0.02 10.92 0.48
C ALA A 36 0.63 9.58 0.08
N ARG A 37 1.78 9.60 -0.63
CA ARG A 37 2.49 8.40 -1.08
C ARG A 37 3.42 7.79 -0.03
N ASN A 38 3.98 8.62 0.86
CA ASN A 38 5.06 8.22 1.75
C ASN A 38 4.65 8.20 3.23
N LYS A 39 3.75 9.11 3.60
CA LYS A 39 3.32 9.44 4.96
C LYS A 39 1.85 9.91 4.97
N PRO A 40 0.90 9.00 4.70
CA PRO A 40 -0.49 9.39 4.43
C PRO A 40 -1.18 10.09 5.62
N ASP A 41 -0.83 9.75 6.86
CA ASP A 41 -1.35 10.47 8.04
C ASP A 41 -0.87 11.92 8.10
N GLU A 42 0.38 12.20 7.70
CA GLU A 42 0.88 13.58 7.60
C GLU A 42 0.17 14.34 6.48
N ALA A 43 -0.13 13.69 5.35
CA ALA A 43 -0.90 14.30 4.25
C ALA A 43 -2.29 14.77 4.70
N ILE A 44 -2.97 13.95 5.52
CA ILE A 44 -4.28 14.28 6.08
C ILE A 44 -4.17 15.47 7.03
N LYS A 45 -3.15 15.50 7.91
CA LYS A 45 -2.91 16.63 8.82
C LYS A 45 -2.63 17.94 8.07
N GLU A 46 -1.86 17.90 6.99
CA GLU A 46 -1.62 19.11 6.17
C GLU A 46 -2.88 19.58 5.47
N PHE A 47 -3.71 18.65 4.99
CA PHE A 47 -5.01 18.97 4.40
C PHE A 47 -5.95 19.68 5.38
N GLU A 48 -6.02 19.22 6.64
CA GLU A 48 -6.88 19.82 7.67
C GLU A 48 -6.61 21.31 7.88
N LYS A 49 -5.34 21.74 7.77
CA LYS A 49 -4.93 23.15 7.92
C LYS A 49 -5.50 24.06 6.82
N ILE A 50 -5.74 23.51 5.63
CA ILE A 50 -6.17 24.28 4.44
C ILE A 50 -7.61 23.98 4.00
N ALA A 51 -8.26 22.97 4.60
CA ALA A 51 -9.55 22.44 4.15
C ALA A 51 -10.63 23.51 3.95
N LYS A 52 -10.76 24.45 4.91
CA LYS A 52 -11.76 25.53 4.85
C LYS A 52 -11.55 26.45 3.64
N ARG A 53 -10.30 26.76 3.29
CA ARG A 53 -9.96 27.62 2.15
C ARG A 53 -10.34 26.97 0.81
N LEU A 54 -10.17 25.66 0.70
CA LEU A 54 -10.43 24.89 -0.53
C LEU A 54 -11.93 24.80 -0.88
N LEU A 55 -12.83 25.06 0.07
CA LEU A 55 -14.28 24.99 -0.17
C LEU A 55 -14.77 26.01 -1.20
N ASN A 56 -14.07 27.14 -1.33
CA ASN A 56 -14.43 28.24 -2.23
C ASN A 56 -13.55 28.32 -3.49
N GLN A 57 -12.74 27.28 -3.76
CA GLN A 57 -11.76 27.28 -4.86
C GLN A 57 -12.14 26.31 -5.97
N ASP A 58 -12.42 26.84 -7.15
CA ASP A 58 -12.93 26.06 -8.28
C ASP A 58 -11.85 25.93 -9.34
N ASN A 59 -10.82 25.13 -9.02
CA ASN A 59 -9.64 25.01 -9.87
C ASN A 59 -9.01 23.62 -9.79
N THR A 60 -8.11 23.35 -10.72
CA THR A 60 -7.37 22.09 -10.81
C THR A 60 -6.54 21.80 -9.56
N GLU A 61 -5.97 22.82 -8.91
CA GLU A 61 -5.17 22.62 -7.68
C GLU A 61 -6.00 22.00 -6.56
N THR A 62 -7.26 22.44 -6.40
CA THR A 62 -8.19 21.88 -5.43
C THR A 62 -8.49 20.40 -5.69
N ILE A 63 -8.67 20.02 -6.97
CA ILE A 63 -8.82 18.61 -7.36
C ILE A 63 -7.57 17.80 -6.99
N LEU A 64 -6.38 18.33 -7.28
CA LEU A 64 -5.12 17.65 -7.00
C LEU A 64 -4.97 17.35 -5.51
N ILE A 65 -5.31 18.32 -4.66
CA ILE A 65 -5.28 18.15 -3.21
C ILE A 65 -6.32 17.11 -2.78
N TYR A 66 -7.59 17.27 -3.13
CA TYR A 66 -8.65 16.36 -2.69
C TYR A 66 -8.42 14.91 -3.17
N LYS A 67 -7.94 14.68 -4.40
CA LYS A 67 -7.67 13.31 -4.88
C LYS A 67 -6.50 12.65 -4.11
N ASP A 68 -5.47 13.42 -3.76
CA ASP A 68 -4.30 12.87 -3.07
C ASP A 68 -4.61 12.64 -1.58
N VAL A 69 -5.47 13.47 -0.98
CA VAL A 69 -6.05 13.21 0.35
C VAL A 69 -6.97 11.99 0.33
N LEU A 70 -7.76 11.79 -0.72
CA LEU A 70 -8.56 10.56 -0.89
C LEU A 70 -7.66 9.32 -0.94
N VAL A 71 -6.53 9.37 -1.66
CA VAL A 71 -5.54 8.28 -1.68
C VAL A 71 -4.97 8.01 -0.28
N ALA A 72 -4.62 9.06 0.46
CA ALA A 72 -4.13 8.96 1.83
C ALA A 72 -5.18 8.34 2.76
N ALA A 73 -6.40 8.88 2.78
CA ALA A 73 -7.53 8.40 3.58
C ALA A 73 -7.88 6.93 3.29
N SER A 74 -7.88 6.55 2.02
CA SER A 74 -8.11 5.16 1.59
C SER A 74 -7.00 4.22 2.08
N SER A 75 -5.77 4.72 2.19
CA SER A 75 -4.61 3.96 2.64
C SER A 75 -4.58 3.77 4.16
N THR A 76 -5.02 4.77 4.91
CA THR A 76 -5.06 4.80 6.39
C THR A 76 -6.37 4.30 6.98
N LYS A 77 -7.30 3.83 6.13
CA LYS A 77 -8.64 3.37 6.53
C LYS A 77 -9.50 4.45 7.20
N ASN A 78 -9.28 5.73 6.89
CA ASN A 78 -10.11 6.82 7.38
C ASN A 78 -11.42 6.91 6.56
N MET A 79 -12.37 6.02 6.84
CA MET A 79 -13.63 5.89 6.08
C MET A 79 -14.49 7.17 6.07
N PRO A 80 -14.64 7.92 7.18
CA PRO A 80 -15.35 9.20 7.15
C PRO A 80 -14.72 10.21 6.19
N LEU A 81 -13.38 10.31 6.18
CA LEU A 81 -12.66 11.21 5.28
C LEU A 81 -12.75 10.77 3.82
N VAL A 82 -12.78 9.46 3.55
CA VAL A 82 -13.04 8.92 2.21
C VAL A 82 -14.38 9.42 1.68
N GLU A 83 -15.47 9.28 2.43
CA GLU A 83 -16.79 9.78 2.01
C GLU A 83 -16.80 11.30 1.83
N GLN A 84 -16.14 12.02 2.74
CA GLN A 84 -16.02 13.48 2.67
C GLN A 84 -15.30 13.92 1.39
N MET A 85 -14.16 13.32 1.05
CA MET A 85 -13.39 13.66 -0.14
C MET A 85 -14.17 13.37 -1.41
N ILE A 86 -14.89 12.24 -1.47
CA ILE A 86 -15.74 11.88 -2.62
C ILE A 86 -16.85 12.91 -2.81
N LYS A 87 -17.52 13.30 -1.72
CA LYS A 87 -18.53 14.37 -1.75
C LYS A 87 -17.95 15.67 -2.30
N LEU A 88 -16.78 16.09 -1.81
CA LEU A 88 -16.12 17.31 -2.27
C LEU A 88 -15.70 17.23 -3.74
N LEU A 89 -15.12 16.11 -4.18
CA LEU A 89 -14.73 15.86 -5.57
C LEU A 89 -15.93 15.83 -6.53
N SER A 90 -17.09 15.40 -6.04
CA SER A 90 -18.35 15.38 -6.82
C SER A 90 -19.07 16.73 -6.88
N ALA A 91 -18.57 17.78 -6.22
CA ALA A 91 -19.23 19.07 -6.20
C ALA A 91 -19.33 19.66 -7.63
N PRO A 92 -20.48 20.24 -8.03
CA PRO A 92 -20.67 20.77 -9.39
C PRO A 92 -19.60 21.79 -9.81
N ARG A 93 -19.12 22.59 -8.85
CA ARG A 93 -18.04 23.58 -9.03
C ARG A 93 -16.72 22.99 -9.54
N LEU A 94 -16.51 21.69 -9.32
CA LEU A 94 -15.31 20.97 -9.71
C LEU A 94 -15.48 20.08 -10.96
N ALA A 95 -16.72 19.96 -11.47
CA ALA A 95 -17.03 19.14 -12.64
C ALA A 95 -16.18 19.47 -13.89
N PRO A 96 -15.84 20.74 -14.20
CA PRO A 96 -15.01 21.07 -15.36
C PRO A 96 -13.56 20.54 -15.27
N TYR A 97 -13.08 20.21 -14.07
CA TYR A 97 -11.65 19.92 -13.82
C TYR A 97 -11.37 18.46 -13.50
N ILE A 98 -12.39 17.65 -13.18
CA ILE A 98 -12.19 16.32 -12.57
C ILE A 98 -11.81 15.23 -13.57
N THR A 99 -12.24 15.33 -14.84
CA THR A 99 -12.13 14.26 -15.84
C THR A 99 -10.72 13.65 -15.97
N PRO A 100 -9.62 14.43 -16.03
CA PRO A 100 -8.26 13.87 -16.12
C PRO A 100 -7.83 13.04 -14.90
N TYR A 101 -8.56 13.11 -13.80
CA TYR A 101 -8.21 12.51 -12.51
C TYR A 101 -9.14 11.37 -12.10
N LEU A 102 -10.14 11.03 -12.92
CA LEU A 102 -11.13 9.99 -12.60
C LEU A 102 -10.53 8.60 -12.43
N PHE A 103 -9.43 8.29 -13.12
CA PHE A 103 -8.67 7.06 -12.88
C PHE A 103 -8.21 6.97 -11.41
N VAL A 104 -7.55 8.01 -10.91
CA VAL A 104 -7.01 8.05 -9.54
C VAL A 104 -8.15 8.00 -8.52
N VAL A 105 -9.20 8.80 -8.73
CA VAL A 105 -10.34 8.90 -7.81
C VAL A 105 -11.09 7.57 -7.70
N THR A 106 -11.51 6.99 -8.83
CA THR A 106 -12.25 5.71 -8.81
C THR A 106 -11.40 4.55 -8.31
N ASN A 107 -10.09 4.53 -8.63
CA ASN A 107 -9.17 3.53 -8.10
C ASN A 107 -9.02 3.65 -6.58
N ALA A 108 -8.91 4.87 -6.04
CA ALA A 108 -8.82 5.09 -4.60
C ALA A 108 -10.11 4.64 -3.87
N ILE A 109 -11.29 4.87 -4.46
CA ILE A 109 -12.57 4.35 -3.94
C ILE A 109 -12.53 2.82 -3.86
N GLY A 110 -12.07 2.14 -4.90
CA GLY A 110 -11.90 0.69 -4.88
C GLY A 110 -10.91 0.22 -3.80
N VAL A 111 -9.84 0.98 -3.55
CA VAL A 111 -8.89 0.70 -2.46
C VAL A 111 -9.57 0.84 -1.11
N ALA A 112 -10.35 1.90 -0.89
CA ALA A 112 -11.07 2.13 0.35
C ALA A 112 -12.05 0.99 0.66
N TYR A 113 -12.92 0.62 -0.31
CA TYR A 113 -13.82 -0.53 -0.17
C TYR A 113 -13.07 -1.82 0.17
N ARG A 114 -12.00 -2.12 -0.57
CA ARG A 114 -11.20 -3.35 -0.34
C ARG A 114 -10.56 -3.36 1.04
N ARG A 115 -10.01 -2.23 1.48
CA ARG A 115 -9.40 -2.07 2.81
C ARG A 115 -10.44 -2.18 3.94
N ASN A 116 -11.71 -1.89 3.63
CA ASN A 116 -12.86 -2.01 4.54
C ASN A 116 -13.58 -3.37 4.43
N GLY A 117 -13.04 -4.35 3.69
CA GLY A 117 -13.65 -5.67 3.52
C GLY A 117 -14.88 -5.72 2.59
N GLN A 118 -15.22 -4.60 1.93
CA GLN A 118 -16.34 -4.48 0.99
C GLN A 118 -15.89 -4.90 -0.42
N PHE A 119 -15.62 -6.19 -0.60
CA PHE A 119 -14.97 -6.68 -1.82
C PHE A 119 -15.82 -6.57 -3.07
N ASP A 120 -17.14 -6.68 -2.95
CA ASP A 120 -18.07 -6.52 -4.08
C ASP A 120 -18.05 -5.09 -4.61
N GLU A 121 -18.17 -4.11 -3.72
CA GLU A 121 -18.09 -2.70 -4.09
C GLU A 121 -16.69 -2.32 -4.60
N ALA A 122 -15.64 -2.91 -4.05
CA ALA A 122 -14.29 -2.74 -4.57
C ALA A 122 -14.16 -3.24 -6.01
N ILE A 123 -14.67 -4.44 -6.31
CA ILE A 123 -14.68 -5.02 -7.67
C ILE A 123 -15.44 -4.11 -8.62
N SER A 124 -16.64 -3.64 -8.25
CA SER A 124 -17.44 -2.71 -9.06
C SER A 124 -16.71 -1.39 -9.32
N ALA A 125 -16.07 -0.81 -8.29
CA ALA A 125 -15.27 0.40 -8.44
C ALA A 125 -14.08 0.20 -9.38
N TYR A 126 -13.32 -0.89 -9.25
CA TYR A 126 -12.19 -1.16 -10.15
C TYR A 126 -12.64 -1.45 -11.58
N LYS A 127 -13.78 -2.14 -11.79
CA LYS A 127 -14.38 -2.29 -13.12
C LYS A 127 -14.71 -0.93 -13.74
N CYS A 128 -15.20 0.02 -12.95
CA CYS A 128 -15.42 1.38 -13.42
C CYS A 128 -14.11 2.10 -13.77
N THR A 129 -13.07 1.96 -12.92
CA THR A 129 -11.75 2.56 -13.15
C THR A 129 -11.15 2.18 -14.51
N PHE A 130 -11.44 0.99 -15.05
CA PHE A 130 -11.00 0.61 -16.40
C PHE A 130 -11.45 1.59 -17.49
N LYS A 131 -12.61 2.25 -17.36
CA LYS A 131 -13.08 3.28 -18.31
C LYS A 131 -12.11 4.47 -18.42
N TYR A 132 -11.30 4.69 -17.39
CA TYR A 132 -10.37 5.80 -17.27
C TYR A 132 -8.89 5.36 -17.40
N ALA A 133 -8.63 4.08 -17.71
CA ALA A 133 -7.28 3.55 -17.82
C ALA A 133 -6.72 3.75 -19.25
N PHE A 134 -6.19 4.95 -19.52
CA PHE A 134 -5.81 5.35 -20.88
C PHE A 134 -4.43 4.90 -21.34
N ASN A 135 -3.59 4.37 -20.44
CA ASN A 135 -2.27 3.83 -20.77
C ASN A 135 -2.07 2.45 -20.13
N ASP A 136 -1.01 1.74 -20.53
CA ASP A 136 -0.79 0.36 -20.10
C ASP A 136 -0.41 0.25 -18.61
N ILE A 137 0.20 1.28 -18.04
CA ILE A 137 0.50 1.33 -16.60
C ILE A 137 -0.79 1.46 -15.78
N ASP A 138 -1.74 2.26 -16.23
CA ASP A 138 -3.04 2.41 -15.59
C ASP A 138 -3.85 1.11 -15.69
N LYS A 139 -3.90 0.50 -16.88
CA LYS A 139 -4.55 -0.80 -17.11
C LYS A 139 -3.96 -1.89 -16.21
N MET A 140 -2.64 -1.95 -16.10
CA MET A 140 -1.95 -2.87 -15.20
C MET A 140 -2.32 -2.59 -13.74
N THR A 141 -2.27 -1.33 -13.31
CA THR A 141 -2.55 -0.94 -11.93
C THR A 141 -3.96 -1.37 -11.50
N VAL A 142 -4.97 -1.11 -12.34
CA VAL A 142 -6.35 -1.54 -12.05
C VAL A 142 -6.51 -3.06 -12.12
N LYS A 143 -5.83 -3.77 -13.04
CA LYS A 143 -5.82 -5.25 -13.08
C LYS A 143 -5.25 -5.85 -11.80
N VAL A 144 -4.14 -5.32 -11.30
CA VAL A 144 -3.52 -5.77 -10.04
C VAL A 144 -4.49 -5.55 -8.88
N ASN A 145 -5.07 -4.36 -8.76
CA ASN A 145 -6.00 -4.05 -7.66
C ASN A 145 -7.27 -4.91 -7.72
N LEU A 146 -7.80 -5.13 -8.92
CA LEU A 146 -8.94 -6.03 -9.15
C LEU A 146 -8.58 -7.49 -8.81
N ALA A 147 -7.39 -7.96 -9.18
CA ALA A 147 -6.91 -9.29 -8.83
C ALA A 147 -6.79 -9.48 -7.31
N ILE A 148 -6.30 -8.47 -6.58
CA ILE A 148 -6.27 -8.51 -5.12
C ILE A 148 -7.70 -8.61 -4.56
N ALA A 149 -8.65 -7.82 -5.08
CA ALA A 149 -10.04 -7.86 -4.62
C ALA A 149 -10.68 -9.24 -4.84
N TYR A 150 -10.52 -9.85 -6.01
CA TYR A 150 -11.00 -11.22 -6.26
C TYR A 150 -10.34 -12.25 -5.34
N ARG A 151 -9.02 -12.15 -5.10
CA ARG A 151 -8.33 -13.05 -4.15
C ARG A 151 -8.92 -12.93 -2.75
N MET A 152 -9.13 -11.71 -2.27
CA MET A 152 -9.73 -11.46 -0.95
C MET A 152 -11.20 -11.90 -0.87
N LYS A 153 -11.93 -11.85 -1.99
CA LYS A 153 -13.28 -12.43 -2.15
C LYS A 153 -13.26 -13.97 -2.34
N GLN A 154 -12.15 -14.64 -2.04
CA GLN A 154 -12.02 -16.10 -2.18
C GLN A 154 -12.20 -16.61 -3.62
N GLN A 155 -11.84 -15.80 -4.61
CA GLN A 155 -11.85 -16.15 -6.04
C GLN A 155 -10.42 -16.09 -6.61
N PRO A 156 -9.46 -16.88 -6.08
CA PRO A 156 -8.05 -16.79 -6.47
C PRO A 156 -7.80 -17.23 -7.92
N ALA A 157 -8.67 -18.05 -8.52
CA ALA A 157 -8.57 -18.42 -9.94
C ALA A 157 -8.75 -17.21 -10.87
N ILE A 158 -9.74 -16.34 -10.59
CA ILE A 158 -9.96 -15.10 -11.35
C ILE A 158 -8.80 -14.13 -11.12
N SER A 159 -8.31 -14.03 -9.88
CA SER A 159 -7.12 -13.26 -9.53
C SER A 159 -5.92 -13.69 -10.39
N PHE A 160 -5.66 -14.99 -10.47
CA PHE A 160 -4.58 -15.54 -11.28
C PHE A 160 -4.73 -15.21 -12.77
N GLN A 161 -5.92 -15.41 -13.35
CA GLN A 161 -6.18 -15.08 -14.76
C GLN A 161 -5.91 -13.59 -15.07
N LEU A 162 -6.36 -12.69 -14.20
CA LEU A 162 -6.09 -11.25 -14.35
C LEU A 162 -4.58 -10.95 -14.32
N LEU A 163 -3.84 -11.56 -13.39
CA LEU A 163 -2.39 -11.37 -13.26
C LEU A 163 -1.59 -11.98 -14.44
N GLN A 164 -2.09 -13.04 -15.08
CA GLN A 164 -1.49 -13.61 -16.29
C GLN A 164 -1.74 -12.73 -17.52
N SER A 165 -2.81 -11.94 -17.54
CA SER A 165 -3.13 -11.03 -18.65
C SER A 165 -2.32 -9.71 -18.64
N ILE A 166 -1.42 -9.53 -17.67
CA ILE A 166 -0.59 -8.33 -17.57
C ILE A 166 0.65 -8.55 -18.43
N ASP A 167 0.88 -7.65 -19.39
CA ASP A 167 2.17 -7.58 -20.07
C ASP A 167 3.23 -7.15 -19.05
N GLU A 168 4.19 -8.04 -18.82
CA GLU A 168 5.24 -7.82 -17.84
C GLU A 168 6.46 -7.10 -18.43
N ALA A 169 6.58 -7.02 -19.76
CA ALA A 169 7.70 -6.40 -20.44
C ALA A 169 7.70 -4.87 -20.26
N ILE A 170 6.52 -4.28 -20.08
CA ILE A 170 6.35 -2.84 -19.82
C ILE A 170 6.71 -2.44 -18.38
N LEU A 171 7.00 -3.41 -17.49
CA LEU A 171 7.21 -3.18 -16.06
C LEU A 171 8.68 -3.24 -15.68
N ASN A 172 9.10 -2.27 -14.85
CA ASN A 172 10.42 -2.25 -14.24
C ASN A 172 10.35 -1.80 -12.76
N GLY A 173 11.47 -2.00 -12.06
CA GLY A 173 11.66 -1.55 -10.68
C GLY A 173 10.53 -1.96 -9.74
N ASN A 174 10.02 -0.99 -8.99
CA ASN A 174 8.98 -1.19 -7.97
C ASN A 174 7.66 -1.74 -8.54
N ARG A 175 7.28 -1.39 -9.77
CA ARG A 175 6.02 -1.86 -10.36
C ARG A 175 6.07 -3.36 -10.62
N LYS A 176 7.19 -3.82 -11.19
CA LYS A 176 7.46 -5.24 -11.42
C LYS A 176 7.53 -6.00 -10.10
N ALA A 177 8.23 -5.46 -9.10
CA ALA A 177 8.28 -6.05 -7.76
C ALA A 177 6.87 -6.19 -7.13
N GLY A 178 6.06 -5.14 -7.19
CA GLY A 178 4.70 -5.15 -6.67
C GLY A 178 3.79 -6.19 -7.35
N LEU A 179 3.87 -6.32 -8.68
CA LEU A 179 3.16 -7.37 -9.40
C LEU A 179 3.57 -8.78 -8.91
N LEU A 180 4.88 -9.02 -8.79
CA LEU A 180 5.42 -10.30 -8.34
C LEU A 180 4.99 -10.64 -6.91
N VAL A 181 4.92 -9.66 -6.00
CA VAL A 181 4.35 -9.87 -4.65
C VAL A 181 2.90 -10.35 -4.74
N VAL A 182 2.08 -9.75 -5.60
CA VAL A 182 0.67 -10.15 -5.75
C VAL A 182 0.54 -11.53 -6.38
N LYS A 183 1.41 -11.87 -7.35
CA LYS A 183 1.51 -13.23 -7.91
C LYS A 183 1.90 -14.25 -6.85
N GLY A 184 2.90 -13.95 -6.02
CA GLY A 184 3.33 -14.80 -4.90
C GLY A 184 2.21 -15.05 -3.91
N ASN A 185 1.56 -13.99 -3.44
CA ASN A 185 0.41 -14.11 -2.53
C ASN A 185 -0.71 -14.95 -3.14
N THR A 186 -1.00 -14.77 -4.43
CA THR A 186 -2.03 -15.55 -5.14
C THR A 186 -1.63 -17.02 -5.30
N ALA A 187 -0.35 -17.29 -5.57
CA ALA A 187 0.18 -18.63 -5.67
C ALA A 187 0.08 -19.40 -4.34
N VAL A 188 0.32 -18.75 -3.20
CA VAL A 188 0.09 -19.36 -1.86
C VAL A 188 -1.36 -19.81 -1.71
N VAL A 189 -2.34 -18.95 -2.01
CA VAL A 189 -3.77 -19.32 -1.89
C VAL A 189 -4.16 -20.47 -2.82
N LEU A 190 -3.46 -20.65 -3.94
CA LEU A 190 -3.68 -21.72 -4.90
C LEU A 190 -2.90 -23.01 -4.58
N GLY A 191 -2.24 -23.09 -3.42
CA GLY A 191 -1.40 -24.24 -3.05
C GLY A 191 -0.11 -24.36 -3.88
N LYS A 192 0.27 -23.30 -4.61
CA LYS A 192 1.46 -23.27 -5.48
C LYS A 192 2.64 -22.63 -4.77
N ALA A 193 3.01 -23.16 -3.60
CA ALA A 193 4.05 -22.57 -2.75
C ALA A 193 5.43 -22.48 -3.43
N VAL A 194 5.77 -23.44 -4.30
CA VAL A 194 7.02 -23.40 -5.09
C VAL A 194 7.07 -22.18 -6.02
N ASP A 195 5.95 -21.88 -6.70
CA ASP A 195 5.82 -20.68 -7.54
C ASP A 195 5.86 -19.41 -6.68
N ALA A 196 5.23 -19.43 -5.50
CA ALA A 196 5.26 -18.31 -4.57
C ALA A 196 6.69 -17.96 -4.14
N VAL A 197 7.51 -18.95 -3.79
CA VAL A 197 8.94 -18.77 -3.50
C VAL A 197 9.63 -18.06 -4.66
N LYS A 198 9.44 -18.54 -5.90
CA LYS A 198 10.03 -17.91 -7.08
C LYS A 198 9.61 -16.44 -7.22
N PHE A 199 8.31 -16.15 -7.14
CA PHE A 199 7.80 -14.79 -7.28
C PHE A 199 8.32 -13.85 -6.19
N PHE A 200 8.35 -14.28 -4.93
CA PHE A 200 8.86 -13.45 -3.84
C PHE A 200 10.37 -13.22 -3.93
N SER A 201 11.17 -14.23 -4.30
CA SER A 201 12.60 -14.08 -4.55
C SER A 201 12.88 -13.09 -5.68
N GLU A 202 12.13 -13.16 -6.79
CA GLU A 202 12.25 -12.20 -7.89
C GLU A 202 11.83 -10.78 -7.45
N ALA A 203 10.71 -10.64 -6.72
CA ALA A 203 10.25 -9.36 -6.20
C ALA A 203 11.31 -8.70 -5.30
N ARG A 204 11.93 -9.48 -4.41
CA ARG A 204 13.03 -9.04 -3.55
C ARG A 204 14.19 -8.48 -4.38
N ASN A 205 14.61 -9.21 -5.42
CA ASN A 205 15.69 -8.78 -6.30
C ASN A 205 15.36 -7.47 -7.02
N TYR A 206 14.12 -7.28 -7.48
CA TYR A 206 13.71 -6.00 -8.06
C TYR A 206 13.76 -4.87 -7.04
N TYR A 207 13.26 -5.06 -5.82
CA TYR A 207 13.35 -4.03 -4.76
C TYR A 207 14.80 -3.65 -4.43
N LEU A 208 15.70 -4.62 -4.35
CA LEU A 208 17.13 -4.36 -4.11
C LEU A 208 17.76 -3.57 -5.26
N LYS A 209 17.46 -3.92 -6.52
CA LYS A 209 17.96 -3.20 -7.70
C LYS A 209 17.60 -1.71 -7.69
N VAL A 210 16.42 -1.36 -7.19
CA VAL A 210 15.99 0.04 -7.04
C VAL A 210 16.20 0.61 -5.64
N GLN A 211 17.08 0.00 -4.84
CA GLN A 211 17.49 0.47 -3.52
C GLN A 211 16.37 0.59 -2.47
N HIS A 212 15.23 -0.08 -2.69
CA HIS A 212 14.12 -0.17 -1.74
C HIS A 212 14.35 -1.30 -0.71
N LYS A 213 15.45 -1.20 0.06
CA LYS A 213 15.89 -2.23 1.02
C LYS A 213 14.79 -2.68 1.98
N ARG A 214 14.03 -1.75 2.56
CA ARG A 214 12.93 -2.09 3.48
C ARG A 214 11.85 -2.94 2.80
N SER A 215 11.51 -2.65 1.55
CA SER A 215 10.52 -3.45 0.81
C SER A 215 11.07 -4.81 0.42
N ALA A 216 12.37 -4.92 0.11
CA ALA A 216 13.05 -6.19 -0.08
C ALA A 216 12.95 -7.06 1.17
N GLU A 217 13.21 -6.51 2.36
CA GLU A 217 13.15 -7.32 3.59
C GLU A 217 11.74 -7.68 4.02
N ARG A 218 10.75 -6.81 3.78
CA ARG A 218 9.35 -7.17 4.02
C ARG A 218 8.86 -8.29 3.11
N VAL A 219 9.26 -8.31 1.83
CA VAL A 219 8.90 -9.45 0.96
C VAL A 219 9.69 -10.72 1.32
N THR A 220 10.89 -10.60 1.90
CA THR A 220 11.63 -11.74 2.46
C THR A 220 10.79 -12.49 3.51
N VAL A 221 10.00 -11.78 4.33
CA VAL A 221 9.13 -12.43 5.33
C VAL A 221 8.06 -13.31 4.66
N ASN A 222 7.43 -12.85 3.57
CA ASN A 222 6.49 -13.68 2.80
C ASN A 222 7.19 -14.86 2.11
N LEU A 223 8.42 -14.64 1.63
CA LEU A 223 9.28 -15.68 1.04
C LEU A 223 9.55 -16.79 2.05
N LEU A 224 9.89 -16.47 3.31
CA LEU A 224 10.12 -17.46 4.37
C LEU A 224 8.88 -18.32 4.62
N GLY A 225 7.70 -17.71 4.70
CA GLY A 225 6.44 -18.46 4.82
C GLY A 225 6.22 -19.43 3.65
N ALA A 226 6.42 -18.96 2.41
CA ALA A 226 6.31 -19.82 1.22
C ALA A 226 7.38 -20.93 1.18
N ALA A 227 8.58 -20.65 1.68
CA ALA A 227 9.66 -21.61 1.78
C ALA A 227 9.31 -22.74 2.76
N LEU A 228 8.75 -22.43 3.93
CA LEU A 228 8.28 -23.46 4.87
C LEU A 228 7.15 -24.31 4.29
N ILE A 229 6.12 -23.67 3.69
CA ILE A 229 5.00 -24.40 3.06
C ILE A 229 5.50 -25.36 1.96
N SER A 230 6.54 -24.96 1.22
CA SER A 230 7.16 -25.79 0.17
C SER A 230 8.35 -26.64 0.64
N ARG A 231 8.61 -26.71 1.95
CA ARG A 231 9.72 -27.44 2.59
C ARG A 231 11.11 -27.11 2.03
N LYS A 232 11.31 -25.88 1.54
CA LYS A 232 12.61 -25.37 1.09
C LYS A 232 13.39 -24.76 2.25
N LEU A 233 13.85 -25.63 3.14
CA LEU A 233 14.52 -25.23 4.39
C LEU A 233 15.82 -24.46 4.14
N ASP A 234 16.55 -24.81 3.08
CA ASP A 234 17.75 -24.10 2.64
C ASP A 234 17.48 -22.62 2.33
N ILE A 235 16.36 -22.33 1.67
CA ILE A 235 15.91 -20.97 1.39
C ILE A 235 15.49 -20.27 2.68
N PHE A 236 14.78 -20.97 3.56
CA PHE A 236 14.37 -20.43 4.84
C PHE A 236 15.58 -19.98 5.66
N ASP A 237 16.51 -20.90 5.91
CA ASP A 237 17.70 -20.65 6.71
C ASP A 237 18.53 -19.49 6.14
N HIS A 238 18.80 -19.52 4.83
CA HIS A 238 19.59 -18.49 4.15
C HIS A 238 19.03 -17.08 4.36
N TYR A 239 17.72 -16.91 4.20
CA TYR A 239 17.09 -15.60 4.32
C TYR A 239 16.77 -15.22 5.76
N ARG A 240 16.53 -16.20 6.64
CA ARG A 240 16.26 -15.95 8.06
C ARG A 240 17.50 -15.42 8.78
N THR A 241 18.69 -15.94 8.46
CA THR A 241 19.97 -15.41 8.99
C THR A 241 20.17 -13.95 8.58
N LYS A 242 19.90 -13.60 7.33
CA LYS A 242 20.01 -12.21 6.85
C LYS A 242 19.06 -11.25 7.55
N LEU A 243 17.83 -11.69 7.84
CA LEU A 243 16.88 -10.86 8.59
C LEU A 243 17.30 -10.69 10.06
N ALA A 244 18.04 -11.64 10.65
CA ALA A 244 18.53 -11.56 12.03
C ALA A 244 19.58 -10.46 12.24
N GLU A 245 20.24 -10.01 11.16
CA GLU A 245 21.24 -8.92 11.19
C GLU A 245 20.60 -7.53 11.22
N LEU A 246 19.29 -7.43 11.03
CA LEU A 246 18.57 -6.15 11.01
C LEU A 246 18.28 -5.65 12.42
N PRO A 247 18.23 -4.32 12.64
CA PRO A 247 17.76 -3.75 13.90
C PRO A 247 16.32 -4.18 14.23
N ASP A 248 16.00 -4.35 15.51
CA ASP A 248 14.69 -4.82 15.99
C ASP A 248 13.50 -4.00 15.48
N ASN A 249 13.69 -2.70 15.20
CA ASN A 249 12.63 -1.80 14.74
C ASN A 249 12.58 -1.62 13.21
N TYR A 250 13.35 -2.41 12.44
CA TYR A 250 13.42 -2.26 11.00
C TYR A 250 12.13 -2.71 10.28
N LEU A 251 11.59 -3.85 10.74
CA LEU A 251 10.34 -4.43 10.28
C LEU A 251 9.16 -3.95 11.15
N PRO A 252 7.95 -3.83 10.59
CA PRO A 252 6.76 -3.53 11.41
C PRO A 252 6.41 -4.72 12.32
N ASP A 253 5.69 -4.45 13.41
CA ASP A 253 5.26 -5.45 14.40
C ASP A 253 4.53 -6.65 13.77
N SER A 254 3.77 -6.42 12.69
CA SER A 254 3.11 -7.49 11.93
C SER A 254 4.09 -8.52 11.39
N ASP A 255 5.21 -8.05 10.86
CA ASP A 255 6.20 -8.86 10.18
C ASP A 255 7.09 -9.56 11.24
N LEU A 256 7.39 -8.88 12.35
CA LEU A 256 8.11 -9.45 13.50
C LEU A 256 7.30 -10.57 14.19
N ALA A 257 6.01 -10.35 14.44
CA ALA A 257 5.14 -11.36 15.04
C ALA A 257 5.03 -12.61 14.15
N TYR A 258 4.94 -12.41 12.84
CA TYR A 258 4.88 -13.51 11.90
C TYR A 258 6.23 -14.26 11.79
N LEU A 259 7.36 -13.56 11.81
CA LEU A 259 8.69 -14.18 11.87
C LEU A 259 8.87 -15.04 13.12
N ALA A 260 8.48 -14.54 14.30
CA ALA A 260 8.56 -15.31 15.54
C ALA A 260 7.75 -16.61 15.46
N TRP A 261 6.56 -16.56 14.85
CA TRP A 261 5.77 -17.76 14.60
C TRP A 261 6.45 -18.69 13.58
N LEU A 262 7.00 -18.15 12.48
CA LEU A 262 7.73 -18.94 11.49
C LEU A 262 8.96 -19.66 12.06
N ASP A 263 9.66 -19.07 13.04
CA ASP A 263 10.79 -19.72 13.71
C ASP A 263 10.36 -21.00 14.45
N LEU A 264 9.21 -20.98 15.13
CA LEU A 264 8.64 -22.17 15.77
C LEU A 264 8.13 -23.19 14.73
N MET A 265 7.53 -22.70 13.65
CA MET A 265 7.04 -23.56 12.59
C MET A 265 8.17 -24.20 11.79
N HIS A 266 9.34 -23.57 11.68
CA HIS A 266 10.51 -24.16 11.03
C HIS A 266 10.89 -25.49 11.68
N GLU A 267 11.01 -25.51 13.01
CA GLU A 267 11.26 -26.75 13.74
C GLU A 267 10.16 -27.80 13.52
N SER A 268 8.90 -27.35 13.49
CA SER A 268 7.76 -28.24 13.29
C SER A 268 7.77 -28.87 11.88
N VAL A 269 8.16 -28.12 10.86
CA VAL A 269 8.33 -28.61 9.49
C VAL A 269 9.49 -29.59 9.39
N VAL A 270 10.63 -29.31 10.05
CA VAL A 270 11.78 -30.22 10.12
C VAL A 270 11.40 -31.56 10.77
N LYS A 271 10.69 -31.51 11.90
CA LYS A 271 10.27 -32.70 12.65
C LYS A 271 9.03 -33.38 12.05
N ASN A 272 8.37 -32.71 11.10
CA ASN A 272 7.07 -33.11 10.55
C ASN A 272 5.98 -33.32 11.62
N THR A 273 6.01 -32.53 12.69
CA THR A 273 5.05 -32.59 13.80
C THR A 273 5.11 -31.29 14.59
N MET A 274 4.00 -30.91 15.22
CA MET A 274 3.96 -29.77 16.13
C MET A 274 4.08 -30.24 17.58
N ALA A 275 4.97 -29.62 18.36
CA ALA A 275 5.05 -29.84 19.80
C ALA A 275 3.90 -29.11 20.54
N ALA A 276 3.53 -29.59 21.73
CA ALA A 276 2.36 -29.08 22.47
C ALA A 276 2.46 -27.59 22.86
N ASP A 277 3.67 -27.12 23.15
CA ASP A 277 4.00 -25.72 23.40
C ASP A 277 3.84 -24.87 22.12
N VAL A 278 4.28 -25.38 20.96
CA VAL A 278 4.09 -24.71 19.65
C VAL A 278 2.60 -24.64 19.28
N ILE A 279 1.81 -25.69 19.55
CA ILE A 279 0.35 -25.68 19.37
C ILE A 279 -0.27 -24.58 20.24
N SER A 280 0.10 -24.52 21.52
CA SER A 280 -0.42 -23.52 22.46
C SER A 280 -0.06 -22.09 22.02
N TYR A 281 1.19 -21.87 21.60
CA TYR A 281 1.63 -20.60 21.04
C TYR A 281 0.83 -20.22 19.79
N THR A 282 0.62 -21.18 18.88
CA THR A 282 -0.11 -21.00 17.63
C THR A 282 -1.55 -20.57 17.90
N ILE A 283 -2.27 -21.25 18.80
CA ILE A 283 -3.65 -20.89 19.17
C ILE A 283 -3.74 -19.45 19.69
N GLN A 284 -2.77 -19.03 20.50
CA GLN A 284 -2.75 -17.69 21.09
C GLN A 284 -2.46 -16.58 20.06
N HIS A 285 -1.58 -16.83 19.08
CA HIS A 285 -1.04 -15.77 18.21
C HIS A 285 -1.63 -15.76 16.80
N VAL A 286 -2.10 -16.88 16.27
CA VAL A 286 -2.69 -16.96 14.92
C VAL A 286 -3.84 -15.98 14.69
N PRO A 287 -4.77 -15.73 15.63
CA PRO A 287 -5.81 -14.71 15.44
C PRO A 287 -5.23 -13.34 15.06
N LYS A 288 -4.13 -12.94 15.70
CA LYS A 288 -3.46 -11.68 15.40
C LYS A 288 -2.74 -11.70 14.04
N LEU A 289 -2.12 -12.81 13.69
CA LEU A 289 -1.51 -12.99 12.35
C LEU A 289 -2.54 -12.91 11.23
N ILE A 290 -3.75 -13.42 11.46
CA ILE A 290 -4.89 -13.30 10.55
C ILE A 290 -5.29 -11.82 10.39
N GLU A 291 -5.39 -11.05 11.47
CA GLU A 291 -5.63 -9.60 11.42
C GLU A 291 -4.56 -8.85 10.63
N TYR A 292 -3.31 -9.27 10.73
CA TYR A 292 -2.19 -8.73 9.96
C TYR A 292 -2.19 -9.16 8.48
N GLY A 293 -3.07 -10.08 8.09
CA GLY A 293 -3.26 -10.50 6.71
C GLY A 293 -2.45 -11.72 6.29
N TYR A 294 -1.93 -12.51 7.24
CA TYR A 294 -1.19 -13.75 6.97
C TYR A 294 -2.06 -15.01 6.89
N VAL A 295 -3.39 -14.87 6.90
CA VAL A 295 -4.34 -15.99 6.97
C VAL A 295 -4.06 -17.10 5.97
N GLU A 296 -3.75 -16.78 4.71
CA GLU A 296 -3.52 -17.82 3.71
C GLU A 296 -2.18 -18.54 3.88
N HIS A 297 -1.13 -17.83 4.32
CA HIS A 297 0.14 -18.48 4.63
C HIS A 297 0.02 -19.38 5.87
N VAL A 298 -0.62 -18.86 6.92
CA VAL A 298 -0.85 -19.61 8.16
C VAL A 298 -1.65 -20.87 7.89
N SER A 299 -2.76 -20.75 7.15
CA SER A 299 -3.61 -21.90 6.82
C SER A 299 -2.84 -22.96 6.04
N GLN A 300 -2.16 -22.57 4.96
CA GLN A 300 -1.40 -23.52 4.13
C GLN A 300 -0.25 -24.21 4.88
N LEU A 301 0.42 -23.50 5.80
CA LEU A 301 1.50 -24.10 6.58
C LEU A 301 0.97 -25.09 7.63
N LEU A 302 -0.12 -24.74 8.32
CA LEU A 302 -0.78 -25.63 9.26
C LEU A 302 -1.40 -26.85 8.57
N ASP A 303 -2.04 -26.66 7.43
CA ASP A 303 -2.55 -27.76 6.58
C ASP A 303 -1.42 -28.72 6.18
N SER A 304 -0.22 -28.20 5.89
CA SER A 304 0.95 -29.03 5.52
C SER A 304 1.50 -29.90 6.66
N LEU A 305 1.00 -29.70 7.88
CA LEU A 305 1.33 -30.42 9.12
C LEU A 305 0.10 -31.11 9.73
N ASP A 306 -0.98 -31.26 8.96
CA ASP A 306 -2.26 -31.84 9.41
C ASP A 306 -2.87 -31.13 10.63
N ALA A 307 -2.59 -29.82 10.78
CA ALA A 307 -3.01 -28.98 11.91
C ALA A 307 -3.92 -27.80 11.47
N GLY A 308 -4.60 -27.94 10.33
CA GLY A 308 -5.45 -26.90 9.75
C GLY A 308 -6.64 -26.51 10.62
N ASP A 309 -7.06 -27.38 11.54
CA ASP A 309 -8.11 -27.13 12.54
C ASP A 309 -7.72 -26.07 13.57
N LEU A 310 -6.42 -25.78 13.73
CA LEU A 310 -5.90 -24.71 14.57
C LEU A 310 -6.14 -23.32 13.96
N VAL A 311 -6.46 -23.23 12.68
CA VAL A 311 -6.89 -21.97 12.06
C VAL A 311 -8.27 -21.65 12.62
N PRO A 312 -8.46 -20.51 13.31
CA PRO A 312 -9.78 -20.09 13.75
C PRO A 312 -10.74 -20.15 12.57
N LYS A 313 -11.83 -20.92 12.71
CA LYS A 313 -12.89 -21.00 11.70
C LYS A 313 -13.19 -19.58 11.29
N ARG A 314 -12.96 -19.26 10.01
CA ARG A 314 -12.98 -17.90 9.45
C ARG A 314 -14.21 -17.19 10.00
N THR A 315 -14.04 -16.47 11.10
CA THR A 315 -15.08 -15.60 11.62
C THR A 315 -15.25 -14.63 10.48
N VAL A 316 -16.45 -14.67 9.88
CA VAL A 316 -16.89 -13.76 8.82
C VAL A 316 -16.20 -12.44 9.11
N PHE A 317 -15.24 -12.03 8.26
CA PHE A 317 -14.36 -10.87 8.46
C PHE A 317 -15.13 -9.87 9.31
N LEU A 318 -14.71 -9.67 10.57
CA LEU A 318 -15.49 -8.90 11.53
C LEU A 318 -16.01 -7.67 10.77
N PRO A 319 -17.34 -7.53 10.64
CA PRO A 319 -17.89 -6.53 9.75
C PRO A 319 -17.26 -5.19 10.14
N PRO A 320 -16.83 -4.38 9.16
CA PRO A 320 -16.10 -3.17 9.46
C PRO A 320 -16.90 -2.32 10.45
N GLU A 321 -16.22 -1.74 11.44
CA GLU A 321 -16.86 -0.88 12.46
C GLU A 321 -17.72 0.21 11.82
N THR A 322 -17.35 0.66 10.62
CA THR A 322 -18.18 1.54 9.79
C THR A 322 -18.09 1.09 8.32
N LYS A 323 -19.20 0.61 7.77
CA LYS A 323 -19.32 0.36 6.32
C LYS A 323 -19.33 1.69 5.57
N LEU A 324 -18.52 1.78 4.51
CA LEU A 324 -18.68 2.84 3.52
C LEU A 324 -20.01 2.66 2.82
N LYS A 325 -20.69 3.77 2.50
CA LYS A 325 -21.90 3.73 1.65
C LYS A 325 -21.61 3.00 0.34
N SER A 326 -22.57 2.23 -0.16
CA SER A 326 -22.47 1.60 -1.47
C SER A 326 -22.57 2.67 -2.58
N GLY A 327 -21.96 2.39 -3.74
CA GLY A 327 -22.09 3.26 -4.92
C GLY A 327 -21.35 4.60 -4.82
N LEU A 328 -20.28 4.71 -4.03
CA LEU A 328 -19.51 5.96 -3.91
C LEU A 328 -18.90 6.46 -5.23
N ALA A 329 -18.66 5.56 -6.18
CA ALA A 329 -18.16 5.91 -7.50
C ALA A 329 -19.29 6.23 -8.51
N SER A 330 -20.57 6.06 -8.14
CA SER A 330 -21.73 6.12 -9.05
C SER A 330 -21.80 7.38 -9.91
N THR A 331 -21.44 8.54 -9.35
CA THR A 331 -21.36 9.83 -10.06
C THR A 331 -20.51 9.75 -11.34
N TRP A 332 -19.53 8.86 -11.38
CA TRP A 332 -18.60 8.69 -12.51
C TRP A 332 -18.72 7.31 -13.16
N CYS A 333 -19.68 6.48 -12.79
CA CYS A 333 -19.71 5.06 -13.17
C CYS A 333 -21.04 4.60 -13.78
N GLN A 334 -21.85 5.51 -14.33
CA GLN A 334 -23.27 5.29 -14.67
C GLN A 334 -23.62 4.21 -15.73
N ASP A 335 -22.68 3.36 -16.15
CA ASP A 335 -22.96 2.23 -17.06
C ASP A 335 -22.15 0.98 -16.67
N LEU A 336 -22.49 0.33 -15.57
CA LEU A 336 -21.91 -0.96 -15.17
C LEU A 336 -22.99 -1.98 -14.84
#